data_AF-A0A9E1VVY0-F1
#
_entry.id   AF-A0A9E1VVY0-F1
#
_cell.length_a   1.000
_cell.length_b   1.000
_cell.length_c   1.000
_cell.angle_alpha   90.00
_cell.angle_beta   90.00
_cell.angle_gamma   90.00
#
_symmetry.space_group_name_H-M   'P 1'
#
loop_
_entity.id
_entity.type
_entity.pdbx_description
1 polymer ?
#
loop_
_entity_poly.entity_id
_entity_poly.type
_entity_poly.pdbx_seq_one_letter_code
_entity_poly.pdbx_strand_id
1 'polypeptide(L)'
;LIKPTENFRLMIVAATGGIAVLYLVSFVMGFFGSSIGFIHSNGLFGIGFSLFVVAIAALSLVLDFDFIEEAAERGAPKYLEWYGAFSLMVTLIWLYLEILRLLAKLRSRN
;
A
#
# COMPACT_ATOMS: atom_id res chain seq x y z
N LEU A 1 3.34 -11.69 -24.77
CA LEU A 1 2.97 -10.95 -23.55
C LEU A 1 4.01 -11.24 -22.46
N ILE A 2 4.79 -10.24 -22.06
CA ILE A 2 5.68 -10.34 -20.89
C ILE A 2 4.76 -10.30 -19.67
N LYS A 3 4.46 -11.48 -19.11
CA LYS A 3 3.72 -11.58 -17.85
C LYS A 3 4.52 -10.81 -16.78
N PRO A 4 3.89 -10.06 -15.87
CA PRO A 4 4.61 -9.54 -14.71
C PRO A 4 5.33 -10.72 -14.07
N THR A 5 6.66 -10.67 -14.03
CA THR A 5 7.46 -11.78 -13.50
C THR A 5 6.97 -12.02 -12.08
N GLU A 6 6.79 -13.28 -11.71
CA GLU A 6 6.32 -13.68 -10.39
C GLU A 6 7.07 -12.92 -9.27
N ASN A 7 8.35 -12.65 -9.52
CA ASN A 7 9.25 -11.79 -8.74
C ASN A 7 8.75 -10.35 -8.50
N PHE A 8 8.14 -9.68 -9.48
CA PHE A 8 7.58 -8.33 -9.34
C PHE A 8 6.36 -8.32 -8.42
N ARG A 9 5.45 -9.29 -8.59
CA ARG A 9 4.30 -9.48 -7.70
C ARG A 9 4.77 -9.80 -6.27
N LEU A 10 5.75 -10.69 -6.14
CA LEU A 10 6.38 -11.05 -4.86
C LEU A 10 7.03 -9.84 -4.17
N MET A 11 7.74 -9.01 -4.93
CA MET A 11 8.36 -7.78 -4.40
C MET A 11 7.32 -6.83 -3.82
N ILE A 12 6.20 -6.60 -4.52
CA ILE A 12 5.14 -5.70 -4.05
C ILE A 12 4.42 -6.27 -2.83
N VAL A 13 4.07 -7.56 -2.86
CA VAL A 13 3.45 -8.23 -1.70
C VAL A 13 4.38 -8.21 -0.48
N ALA A 14 5.67 -8.47 -0.67
CA ALA A 14 6.66 -8.37 0.41
C ALA A 14 6.81 -6.94 0.95
N ALA A 15 6.78 -5.93 0.07
CA ALA A 15 6.84 -4.53 0.46
C ALA A 15 5.60 -4.09 1.25
N THR A 16 4.41 -4.46 0.80
CA THR A 16 3.14 -4.20 1.50
C THR A 16 3.11 -4.92 2.86
N GLY A 17 3.56 -6.17 2.93
CA GLY A 17 3.72 -6.90 4.19
C GLY A 17 4.70 -6.23 5.15
N GLY A 18 5.85 -5.77 4.64
CA GLY A 18 6.83 -5.01 5.43
C GLY A 18 6.25 -3.72 6.01
N ILE A 19 5.52 -2.94 5.20
CA ILE A 19 4.85 -1.71 5.65
C ILE A 19 3.81 -2.02 6.74
N ALA A 20 3.02 -3.07 6.56
CA ALA A 20 2.03 -3.50 7.54
C ALA A 20 2.69 -3.86 8.88
N VAL A 21 3.80 -4.61 8.86
CA VAL A 21 4.58 -4.95 10.06
C VAL A 21 5.15 -3.70 10.71
N LEU A 22 5.70 -2.75 9.93
CA LEU A 22 6.22 -1.49 10.46
C LEU A 22 5.12 -0.67 11.16
N TYR A 23 3.92 -0.61 10.59
CA TYR A 23 2.78 0.06 11.22
C TYR A 23 2.30 -0.67 12.48
N LEU A 24 2.28 -2.00 12.49
CA LEU A 24 1.90 -2.81 13.65
C LEU A 24 2.90 -2.63 14.79
N VAL A 25 4.20 -2.65 14.48
CA VAL A 25 5.28 -2.38 15.44
C VAL A 25 5.17 -0.95 15.99
N SER A 26 4.90 0.04 15.15
CA SER A 26 4.65 1.42 15.60
C SER A 26 3.41 1.53 16.49
N PHE A 27 2.36 0.77 16.20
CA PHE A 27 1.13 0.75 17.00
C PHE A 27 1.39 0.18 18.39
N VAL A 28 2.09 -0.96 18.47
CA VAL A 28 2.45 -1.60 19.75
C VAL A 28 3.37 -0.70 20.56
N MET A 29 4.42 -0.13 19.97
CA MET A 29 5.32 0.80 20.68
C MET A 29 4.58 2.05 21.19
N GLY A 30 3.54 2.50 20.49
CA GLY A 30 2.67 3.59 20.93
C GLY A 30 2.01 3.35 22.29
N PHE A 31 1.70 2.10 22.66
CA PHE A 31 1.18 1.77 24.00
C PHE A 31 2.23 1.87 25.11
N PHE A 32 3.51 1.71 24.77
CA PHE A 32 4.62 1.80 25.73
C PHE A 32 5.17 3.22 25.87
N GLY A 33 4.48 4.23 25.31
CA GLY A 33 4.87 5.65 25.41
C GLY A 33 6.11 6.03 24.58
N SER A 34 6.69 5.09 23.84
CA SER A 34 7.75 5.33 22.87
C SER A 34 7.13 5.35 21.48
N SER A 35 6.88 6.53 20.92
CA SER A 35 6.58 6.59 19.50
C SER A 35 7.88 6.32 18.74
N ILE A 36 7.84 5.51 17.67
CA ILE A 36 8.92 5.49 16.69
C ILE A 36 8.94 6.88 16.05
N GLY A 37 9.68 7.80 16.66
CA GLY A 37 9.83 9.18 16.20
C GLY A 37 10.38 9.27 14.78
N PHE A 38 10.96 8.19 14.25
CA PHE A 38 11.48 8.15 12.89
C PHE A 38 10.40 8.23 11.80
N ILE A 39 9.23 7.60 11.98
CA ILE A 39 8.14 7.59 10.96
C ILE A 39 7.23 8.82 11.09
N HIS A 40 7.11 9.36 12.31
CA HIS A 40 6.36 10.58 12.63
C HIS A 40 7.21 11.86 12.65
N SER A 41 8.51 11.77 12.38
CA SER A 41 9.33 12.96 12.21
C SER A 41 8.91 13.70 10.93
N ASN A 42 8.68 15.00 11.04
CA ASN A 42 8.52 15.93 9.91
C ASN A 42 9.84 16.14 9.12
N GLY A 43 10.84 15.29 9.34
CA GLY A 43 12.11 15.32 8.62
C GLY A 43 11.99 14.79 7.20
N LEU A 44 13.00 15.07 6.37
CA LEU A 44 13.10 14.65 4.97
C LEU A 44 12.86 13.14 4.77
N PHE A 45 13.26 12.32 5.75
CA PHE A 45 13.02 10.87 5.79
C PHE A 45 11.54 10.48 5.87
N GLY A 46 10.72 11.20 6.65
CA GLY A 46 9.29 10.91 6.80
C GLY A 46 8.50 11.17 5.51
N ILE A 47 8.95 12.15 4.71
CA ILE A 47 8.38 12.46 3.39
C ILE A 47 8.84 11.43 2.36
N GLY A 48 10.14 11.12 2.30
CA GLY A 48 10.68 10.11 1.39
C GLY A 48 10.06 8.73 1.60
N PHE A 49 9.85 8.33 2.86
CA PHE A 49 9.13 7.10 3.18
C PHE A 49 7.67 7.13 2.70
N SER A 50 6.95 8.23 2.93
CA SER A 50 5.54 8.33 2.49
C SER A 50 5.44 8.29 0.96
N LEU A 51 6.38 8.93 0.24
CA LEU A 51 6.45 8.85 -1.22
C LEU A 51 6.67 7.40 -1.71
N PHE A 52 7.56 6.67 -1.04
CA PHE A 52 7.83 5.27 -1.34
C PHE A 52 6.59 4.39 -1.10
N VAL A 53 5.87 4.59 0.01
CA VAL A 53 4.63 3.86 0.30
C VAL A 53 3.54 4.19 -0.73
N VAL A 54 3.37 5.45 -1.12
CA VAL A 54 2.42 5.84 -2.19
C VAL A 54 2.75 5.13 -3.51
N ALA A 55 4.03 5.04 -3.88
CA ALA A 55 4.45 4.34 -5.08
C ALA A 55 4.09 2.84 -5.02
N ILE A 56 4.34 2.18 -3.88
CA ILE A 56 3.96 0.77 -3.67
C ILE A 56 2.45 0.59 -3.71
N ALA A 57 1.68 1.47 -3.09
CA ALA A 57 0.22 1.41 -3.10
C ALA A 57 -0.34 1.55 -4.52
N ALA A 58 0.23 2.46 -5.34
CA ALA A 58 -0.16 2.60 -6.74
C ALA A 58 0.17 1.34 -7.55
N LEU A 59 1.34 0.73 -7.33
CA LEU A 59 1.70 -0.54 -7.97
C LEU A 59 0.82 -1.71 -7.51
N SER A 60 0.42 -1.73 -6.24
CA SER A 60 -0.50 -2.74 -5.69
C SER A 60 -1.86 -2.67 -6.40
N LEU A 61 -2.37 -1.45 -6.63
CA LEU A 61 -3.61 -1.24 -7.38
C LEU A 61 -3.50 -1.73 -8.83
N VAL A 62 -2.36 -1.51 -9.50
CA VAL A 62 -2.13 -2.06 -10.86
C VAL A 62 -2.14 -3.58 -10.86
N LEU A 63 -1.50 -4.21 -9.85
CA LEU A 63 -1.54 -5.67 -9.71
C LEU A 63 -2.94 -6.20 -9.42
N ASP A 64 -3.73 -5.50 -8.61
CA ASP A 64 -5.12 -5.87 -8.31
C ASP A 64 -5.97 -5.81 -9.60
N PHE A 65 -5.78 -4.81 -10.45
CA PHE A 65 -6.45 -4.72 -11.75
C PHE A 65 -6.04 -5.84 -12.71
N ASP A 66 -4.73 -6.12 -12.84
CA ASP A 66 -4.19 -7.21 -13.66
C ASP A 66 -4.73 -8.58 -13.23
N PHE A 67 -4.81 -8.81 -11.91
CA PHE A 67 -5.37 -10.04 -11.35
C PHE A 67 -6.87 -10.20 -11.69
N ILE A 68 -7.63 -9.11 -11.66
CA ILE A 68 -9.07 -9.14 -11.95
C ILE A 68 -9.33 -9.33 -13.44
N GLU A 69 -8.54 -8.71 -14.31
CA GLU A 69 -8.59 -8.92 -15.76
C GLU A 69 -8.29 -10.38 -16.11
N GLU A 70 -7.20 -10.93 -15.55
CA GLU A 70 -6.84 -12.34 -15.74
C GLU A 70 -7.90 -13.31 -15.16
N ALA A 71 -8.54 -12.96 -14.05
CA ALA A 71 -9.63 -13.75 -13.48
C ALA A 71 -10.90 -13.71 -14.35
N ALA A 72 -11.25 -12.54 -14.89
CA ALA A 72 -12.39 -12.36 -15.78
C ALA A 72 -12.21 -13.11 -17.11
N GLU A 73 -11.01 -13.04 -17.71
CA GLU A 73 -10.67 -13.76 -18.95
C GLU A 73 -10.75 -15.29 -18.79
N ARG A 74 -10.42 -15.80 -17.59
CA ARG A 74 -10.49 -17.23 -17.27
C ARG A 74 -11.90 -17.71 -16.93
N GLY A 75 -12.91 -16.85 -17.02
CA GLY A 75 -14.31 -17.20 -16.71
C GLY A 75 -14.52 -17.54 -15.24
N ALA A 76 -13.77 -16.89 -14.34
CA ALA A 76 -13.86 -17.13 -12.90
C ALA A 76 -15.31 -16.92 -12.41
N PRO A 77 -15.78 -17.73 -11.44
CA PRO A 77 -17.17 -17.67 -10.96
C PRO A 77 -17.53 -16.29 -10.38
N LYS A 78 -18.79 -15.84 -10.59
CA LYS A 78 -19.34 -14.51 -10.22
C LYS A 78 -19.02 -14.01 -8.80
N TYR A 79 -18.83 -14.90 -7.82
CA TYR A 79 -18.48 -14.47 -6.45
C TYR A 79 -17.05 -13.91 -6.37
N LEU A 80 -16.15 -14.31 -7.27
CA LEU A 80 -14.79 -13.78 -7.36
C LEU A 80 -14.76 -12.36 -7.93
N GLU A 81 -15.73 -11.99 -8.79
CA GLU A 81 -15.87 -10.61 -9.27
C GLU A 81 -16.13 -9.65 -8.10
N TRP A 82 -17.03 -10.04 -7.17
CA TRP A 82 -17.32 -9.23 -5.98
C TRP A 82 -16.12 -9.13 -5.03
N TYR A 83 -15.39 -10.24 -4.85
CA TYR A 83 -14.17 -10.26 -4.04
C TYR A 83 -13.06 -9.39 -4.66
N GLY A 84 -12.89 -9.47 -5.98
CA GLY A 84 -11.97 -8.61 -6.73
C GLY A 84 -12.33 -7.13 -6.59
N ALA A 85 -13.59 -6.78 -6.81
CA ALA A 85 -14.08 -5.41 -6.64
C ALA A 85 -13.90 -4.89 -5.20
N PHE A 86 -14.11 -5.74 -4.19
CA PHE A 86 -13.82 -5.40 -2.80
C PHE A 86 -12.33 -5.13 -2.56
N SER A 87 -11.44 -5.99 -3.08
CA SER A 87 -9.99 -5.78 -2.95
C SER A 87 -9.54 -4.46 -3.59
N LEU A 88 -10.04 -4.14 -4.79
CA LEU A 88 -9.78 -2.86 -5.46
C LEU A 88 -10.24 -1.67 -4.62
N MET A 89 -11.44 -1.75 -4.04
CA MET A 89 -11.97 -0.68 -3.19
C MET A 89 -11.07 -0.44 -1.97
N VAL A 90 -10.61 -1.51 -1.30
CA VAL A 90 -9.72 -1.40 -0.15
C VAL A 90 -8.38 -0.78 -0.54
N THR A 91 -7.77 -1.24 -1.64
CA THR A 91 -6.50 -0.70 -2.13
C THR A 91 -6.62 0.77 -2.54
N LEU A 92 -7.75 1.16 -3.14
CA LEU A 92 -8.02 2.55 -3.51
C LEU A 92 -8.18 3.45 -2.28
N ILE A 93 -8.92 3.01 -1.27
CA ILE A 93 -9.04 3.74 0.01
C ILE A 93 -7.66 3.86 0.68
N TRP A 94 -6.86 2.79 0.66
CA TRP A 94 -5.52 2.81 1.23
C TRP A 94 -4.60 3.81 0.53
N LEU A 95 -4.57 3.79 -0.81
CA LEU A 95 -3.84 4.76 -1.63
C LEU A 95 -4.27 6.20 -1.30
N TYR A 96 -5.58 6.44 -1.18
CA TYR A 96 -6.12 7.74 -0.84
C TYR A 96 -5.60 8.26 0.50
N LEU A 97 -5.64 7.42 1.55
CA LEU A 97 -5.13 7.79 2.87
C LEU A 97 -3.63 8.10 2.86
N GLU A 98 -2.84 7.35 2.09
CA GLU A 98 -1.40 7.58 2.01
C GLU A 98 -1.07 8.88 1.25
N ILE A 99 -1.80 9.19 0.18
CA ILE A 99 -1.68 10.48 -0.51
C ILE A 99 -2.04 11.63 0.42
N LEU A 100 -3.13 11.52 1.19
CA LEU A 100 -3.47 12.53 2.19
C LEU A 100 -2.37 12.71 3.22
N ARG A 101 -1.76 11.62 3.70
CA ARG A 101 -0.64 11.66 4.64
C ARG A 101 0.59 12.33 4.04
N LEU A 102 0.93 12.02 2.79
CA LEU A 102 2.02 12.66 2.06
C LEU A 102 1.79 14.18 1.95
N LEU A 103 0.59 14.59 1.51
CA LEU A 103 0.20 15.99 1.40
C LEU A 103 0.23 16.71 2.76
N ALA A 104 -0.23 16.06 3.83
CA ALA A 104 -0.17 16.60 5.18
C ALA A 104 1.27 16.86 5.64
N LYS A 105 2.20 15.93 5.38
CA LYS A 105 3.63 16.09 5.70
C LYS A 105 4.31 17.18 4.86
N LEU A 106 3.95 17.31 3.59
CA LEU A 106 4.43 18.39 2.72
C LEU A 106 3.94 19.75 3.20
N ARG A 107 2.68 19.86 3.63
CA ARG A 107 2.08 21.09 4.16
C ARG A 107 2.64 21.46 5.53
N SER A 108 2.91 20.49 6.40
CA SER A 108 3.38 20.70 7.78
C SER A 108 4.84 21.21 7.87
N ARG A 109 5.55 21.34 6.75
CA ARG A 109 6.90 21.94 6.68
C ARG A 109 6.90 23.47 6.51
N ASN A 110 5.72 24.10 6.55
CA ASN A 110 5.53 25.55 6.54
C ASN A 110 4.94 26.00 7.88
#